data_AF-A0A925RQT4-F1
#
_entry.id   AF-A0A925RQT4-F1
#
_cell.length_a   1.000
_cell.length_b   1.000
_cell.length_c   1.000
_cell.angle_alpha   90.00
_cell.angle_beta   90.00
_cell.angle_gamma   90.00
#
_symmetry.space_group_name_H-M   'P 1'
#
loop_
_entity.id
_entity.type
_entity.pdbx_description
1 polymer ?
#
loop_
_entity_poly.entity_id
_entity_poly.type
_entity_poly.pdbx_seq_one_letter_code
_entity_poly.pdbx_strand_id
1 'polypeptide(L)'
;MGVRIFEPGNYDEPFLEQCDLIPPNRDNNLCAYRTINLKQVELPIKDLEVQVTIYPLSQVTQNDVTKEYTCPPPVSFAAGNNLPFATYPAPALGGRAYYHPGDSEVRVVLGCTDLSAINEDPSCKAKVGTEISATVTDFMTRQPVLDDQEGAHILRVAVGEPRELDTIYVMNPVDEIELSVVKGSDPLRWSAEIDRVFDKHVCLDVLEFGSEVTPVLKCTTVEDAGQLNLRGFRLRRKDLRDILTALDNANIKPFPDDGLTIGIVLDQTSQGAPDYEVRTDEEGTVTYLSGPTTLGGTRTSTSGIFVSTDAPFGTRFSTAGARPTVSAIGGKVAGKVTLVVLPPAGSPSSP
;
A
#
# COMPACT_ATOMS: atom_id res chain seq x y z
N MET A 1 -7.87 -15.23 -16.63
CA MET A 1 -7.43 -16.27 -17.58
C MET A 1 -7.97 -17.60 -17.12
N GLY A 2 -8.72 -18.26 -17.98
CA GLY A 2 -9.17 -19.63 -17.81
C GLY A 2 -8.22 -20.60 -18.51
N VAL A 3 -7.76 -21.62 -17.79
CA VAL A 3 -7.06 -22.77 -18.36
C VAL A 3 -7.88 -24.02 -18.07
N ARG A 4 -8.13 -24.81 -19.10
CA ARG A 4 -8.84 -26.08 -18.98
C ARG A 4 -8.13 -27.20 -19.71
N ILE A 5 -8.15 -28.39 -19.13
CA ILE A 5 -7.60 -29.60 -19.73
C ILE A 5 -8.69 -30.66 -19.74
N PHE A 6 -9.05 -31.16 -20.91
CA PHE A 6 -10.13 -32.13 -21.12
C PHE A 6 -9.66 -33.34 -21.92
N GLU A 7 -10.47 -34.40 -21.89
CA GLU A 7 -10.42 -35.40 -22.95
C GLU A 7 -11.10 -34.85 -24.21
N PRO A 8 -10.50 -34.97 -25.41
CA PRO A 8 -11.10 -34.46 -26.64
C PRO A 8 -12.51 -35.00 -26.86
N GLY A 9 -13.50 -34.10 -26.93
CA GLY A 9 -14.91 -34.44 -27.09
C GLY A 9 -15.70 -34.71 -25.81
N ASN A 10 -15.07 -34.69 -24.63
CA ASN A 10 -15.74 -34.74 -23.32
C ASN A 10 -15.42 -33.47 -22.51
N TYR A 11 -16.31 -32.48 -22.57
CA TYR A 11 -16.10 -31.17 -21.93
C TYR A 11 -16.76 -31.04 -20.55
N ASP A 12 -17.45 -32.08 -20.08
CA ASP A 12 -18.19 -32.04 -18.81
C ASP A 12 -17.30 -32.34 -17.60
N GLU A 13 -16.16 -33.01 -17.83
CA GLU A 13 -15.25 -33.48 -16.78
C GLU A 13 -13.79 -33.03 -17.06
N PRO A 14 -13.42 -31.77 -16.77
CA PRO A 14 -12.04 -31.32 -16.90
C PRO A 14 -11.11 -32.03 -15.90
N PHE A 15 -9.93 -32.43 -16.37
CA PHE A 15 -8.81 -32.83 -15.51
C PHE A 15 -8.22 -31.64 -14.75
N LEU A 16 -8.28 -30.45 -15.35
CA LEU A 16 -7.92 -29.19 -14.74
C LEU A 16 -8.91 -28.12 -15.18
N GLU A 17 -9.41 -27.35 -14.22
CA GLU A 17 -10.10 -26.09 -14.48
C GLU A 17 -9.55 -25.04 -13.52
N GLN A 18 -8.97 -23.98 -14.08
CA GLN A 18 -8.32 -22.92 -13.32
C GLN A 18 -8.69 -21.55 -13.88
N CYS A 19 -9.21 -20.68 -13.03
CA CYS A 19 -9.53 -19.29 -13.37
C CYS A 19 -8.76 -18.34 -12.48
N ASP A 20 -7.72 -17.71 -13.01
CA ASP A 20 -6.91 -16.76 -12.24
C ASP A 20 -6.92 -15.38 -12.87
N LEU A 21 -6.72 -14.37 -12.03
CA LEU A 21 -6.41 -13.03 -12.52
C LEU A 21 -5.06 -13.05 -13.25
N ILE A 22 -5.00 -12.34 -14.36
CA ILE A 22 -3.72 -12.08 -15.02
C ILE A 22 -3.00 -11.04 -14.16
N PRO A 23 -1.75 -11.31 -13.72
CA PRO A 23 -1.00 -10.35 -12.94
C PRO A 23 -0.78 -9.06 -13.74
N PRO A 24 -0.77 -7.89 -13.07
CA PRO A 24 -0.53 -6.62 -13.75
C PRO A 24 0.82 -6.63 -14.47
N ASN A 25 0.87 -5.99 -15.63
CA ASN A 25 2.08 -5.86 -16.43
C ASN A 25 2.44 -4.39 -16.62
N ARG A 26 3.67 -4.01 -16.27
CA ARG A 26 4.19 -2.64 -16.42
C ARG A 26 4.14 -2.14 -17.85
N ASP A 27 4.33 -3.04 -18.82
CA ASP A 27 4.39 -2.66 -20.23
C ASP A 27 3.01 -2.60 -20.90
N ASN A 28 1.92 -2.88 -20.16
CA ASN A 28 0.56 -3.05 -20.71
C ASN A 28 0.51 -4.01 -21.91
N ASN A 29 1.48 -4.90 -22.04
CA ASN A 29 1.57 -5.85 -23.14
C ASN A 29 1.07 -7.22 -22.70
N LEU A 30 0.75 -8.05 -23.69
CA LEU A 30 0.23 -9.42 -23.51
C LEU A 30 1.29 -10.38 -22.90
N CYS A 31 2.49 -9.93 -22.53
CA CYS A 31 3.54 -10.80 -22.01
C CYS A 31 3.28 -11.30 -20.58
N ALA A 32 2.45 -10.61 -19.77
CA ALA A 32 2.07 -11.13 -18.44
C ALA A 32 1.34 -12.48 -18.50
N TYR A 33 0.72 -12.82 -19.64
CA TYR A 33 0.06 -14.11 -19.84
C TYR A 33 1.03 -15.31 -19.77
N ARG A 34 2.35 -15.10 -19.92
CA ARG A 34 3.35 -16.18 -19.90
C ARG A 34 3.65 -16.76 -18.51
N THR A 35 3.10 -16.19 -17.43
CA THR A 35 3.58 -16.45 -16.06
C THR A 35 2.60 -17.17 -15.14
N ILE A 36 1.50 -17.73 -15.68
CA ILE A 36 0.51 -18.40 -14.84
C ILE A 36 0.99 -19.81 -14.48
N ASN A 37 1.12 -20.04 -13.17
CA ASN A 37 1.44 -21.35 -12.62
C ASN A 37 0.16 -22.20 -12.60
N LEU A 38 0.18 -23.34 -13.29
CA LEU A 38 -0.94 -24.28 -13.25
C LEU A 38 -0.94 -25.04 -11.92
N LYS A 39 -2.13 -25.30 -11.37
CA LYS A 39 -2.31 -26.25 -10.27
C LYS A 39 -1.78 -27.60 -10.72
N GLN A 40 -0.99 -28.25 -9.85
CA GLN A 40 -0.50 -29.59 -10.14
C GLN A 40 -1.67 -30.57 -10.14
N VAL A 41 -1.83 -31.30 -11.24
CA VAL A 41 -2.82 -32.36 -11.42
C VAL A 41 -2.14 -33.57 -12.07
N GLU A 42 -2.55 -34.77 -11.70
CA GLU A 42 -2.14 -35.98 -12.41
C GLU A 42 -2.91 -36.07 -13.73
N LEU A 43 -2.19 -36.01 -14.85
CA LEU A 43 -2.79 -36.16 -16.18
C LEU A 43 -2.78 -37.64 -16.59
N PRO A 44 -3.86 -38.15 -17.19
CA PRO A 44 -3.88 -39.51 -17.70
C PRO A 44 -2.92 -39.68 -18.89
N ILE A 45 -2.50 -40.92 -19.13
CA ILE A 45 -1.64 -41.29 -20.27
C ILE A 45 -2.50 -41.44 -21.53
N LYS A 46 -3.07 -40.33 -22.00
CA LYS A 46 -3.83 -40.22 -23.27
C LYS A 46 -3.74 -38.79 -23.83
N ASP A 47 -4.23 -38.60 -25.06
CA ASP A 47 -4.32 -37.28 -25.68
C ASP A 47 -5.32 -36.40 -24.94
N LEU A 48 -4.94 -35.16 -24.66
CA LEU A 48 -5.77 -34.18 -23.95
C LEU A 48 -5.88 -32.88 -24.74
N GLU A 49 -7.04 -32.24 -24.68
CA GLU A 49 -7.24 -30.90 -25.22
C GLU A 49 -6.93 -29.86 -24.14
N VAL A 50 -6.01 -28.93 -24.45
CA VAL A 50 -5.65 -27.82 -23.58
C VAL A 50 -6.25 -26.54 -24.16
N GLN A 51 -7.16 -25.93 -23.41
CA GLN A 51 -7.83 -24.69 -23.78
C GLN A 51 -7.34 -23.55 -22.90
N VAL A 52 -7.02 -22.41 -23.52
CA VAL A 52 -6.67 -21.17 -22.83
C VAL A 52 -7.59 -20.08 -23.31
N THR A 53 -8.28 -19.42 -22.39
CA THR A 53 -9.20 -18.31 -22.67
C THR A 53 -8.95 -17.14 -21.73
N ILE A 54 -9.15 -15.93 -22.22
CA ILE A 54 -9.00 -14.69 -21.46
C ILE A 54 -10.30 -13.93 -21.61
N TYR A 55 -10.94 -13.62 -20.49
CA TYR A 55 -12.19 -12.87 -20.44
C TYR A 55 -11.96 -11.51 -19.81
N PRO A 56 -12.74 -10.48 -20.20
CA PRO A 56 -12.88 -9.27 -19.42
C PRO A 56 -13.34 -9.61 -18.00
N LEU A 57 -12.81 -8.93 -16.97
CA LEU A 57 -13.16 -9.23 -15.57
C LEU A 57 -14.67 -9.08 -15.31
N SER A 58 -15.35 -8.20 -16.06
CA SER A 58 -16.80 -7.99 -16.01
C SER A 58 -17.63 -9.22 -16.41
N GLN A 59 -17.04 -10.19 -17.13
CA GLN A 59 -17.70 -11.41 -17.58
C GLN A 59 -17.40 -12.63 -16.68
N VAL A 60 -16.58 -12.45 -15.64
CA VAL A 60 -16.16 -13.52 -14.74
C VAL A 60 -16.87 -13.33 -13.40
N THR A 61 -17.42 -14.41 -12.84
CA THR A 61 -18.03 -14.37 -11.51
C THR A 61 -16.99 -14.68 -10.46
N GLN A 62 -16.97 -13.89 -9.37
CA GLN A 62 -16.16 -14.17 -8.19
C GLN A 62 -17.03 -14.81 -7.12
N ASN A 63 -16.56 -15.88 -6.49
CA ASN A 63 -17.22 -16.45 -5.33
C ASN A 63 -17.06 -15.50 -4.13
N ASP A 64 -18.17 -15.05 -3.55
CA ASP A 64 -18.14 -14.06 -2.47
C ASP A 64 -17.46 -14.55 -1.18
N VAL A 65 -17.41 -15.87 -0.97
CA VAL A 65 -16.84 -16.50 0.23
C VAL A 65 -15.35 -16.78 0.04
N THR A 66 -14.98 -17.51 -1.03
CA THR A 66 -13.59 -17.92 -1.24
C THR A 66 -12.75 -16.85 -1.91
N LYS A 67 -13.40 -15.84 -2.51
CA LYS A 67 -12.78 -14.84 -3.40
C LYS A 67 -12.11 -15.42 -4.64
N GLU A 68 -12.31 -16.70 -4.93
CA GLU A 68 -11.84 -17.33 -6.16
C GLU A 68 -12.76 -16.97 -7.34
N TYR A 69 -12.18 -16.89 -8.53
CA TYR A 69 -12.92 -16.64 -9.76
C TYR A 69 -13.41 -17.96 -10.37
N THR A 70 -14.59 -17.94 -10.98
CA THR A 70 -15.15 -19.08 -11.72
C THR A 70 -15.01 -18.83 -13.21
N CYS A 71 -14.38 -19.76 -13.93
CA CYS A 71 -14.27 -19.66 -15.39
C CYS A 71 -15.67 -19.62 -16.03
N PRO A 72 -15.94 -18.73 -17.00
CA PRO A 72 -17.12 -18.81 -17.84
C PRO A 72 -17.18 -20.16 -18.58
N PRO A 73 -18.36 -20.67 -18.99
CA PRO A 73 -18.51 -22.02 -19.57
C PRO A 73 -17.53 -22.35 -20.72
N PRO A 74 -17.27 -23.63 -21.01
CA PRO A 74 -16.39 -24.04 -22.10
C PRO A 74 -16.75 -23.40 -23.44
N VAL A 75 -15.74 -22.95 -24.18
CA VAL A 75 -15.91 -22.30 -25.47
C VAL A 75 -15.68 -23.32 -26.57
N SER A 76 -16.47 -23.25 -27.63
CA SER A 76 -16.24 -24.08 -28.81
C SER A 76 -15.14 -23.46 -29.68
N PHE A 77 -14.29 -24.30 -30.29
CA PHE A 77 -13.18 -23.88 -31.13
C PHE A 77 -13.35 -24.36 -32.57
N ALA A 78 -13.01 -23.50 -33.52
CA ALA A 78 -13.02 -23.85 -34.93
C ALA A 78 -11.92 -24.87 -35.25
N ALA A 79 -12.28 -25.93 -35.99
CA ALA A 79 -11.38 -27.04 -36.30
C ALA A 79 -10.16 -26.62 -37.16
N GLY A 80 -10.31 -25.58 -38.01
CA GLY A 80 -9.27 -25.20 -38.97
C GLY A 80 -8.15 -24.31 -38.41
N ASN A 81 -8.41 -23.54 -37.36
CA ASN A 81 -7.47 -22.55 -36.83
C ASN A 81 -7.32 -22.58 -35.30
N ASN A 82 -8.05 -23.48 -34.61
CA ASN A 82 -8.04 -23.60 -33.16
C ASN A 82 -8.40 -22.31 -32.42
N LEU A 83 -9.16 -21.41 -33.06
CA LEU A 83 -9.65 -20.17 -32.46
C LEU A 83 -11.06 -20.35 -31.90
N PRO A 84 -11.42 -19.64 -30.81
CA PRO A 84 -12.75 -19.74 -30.23
C PRO A 84 -13.81 -19.14 -31.17
N PHE A 85 -15.02 -19.66 -31.12
CA PHE A 85 -16.18 -18.98 -31.70
C PHE A 85 -16.57 -17.77 -30.83
N ALA A 86 -17.01 -16.69 -31.47
CA ALA A 86 -17.51 -15.49 -30.81
C ALA A 86 -18.94 -15.69 -30.27
N THR A 87 -19.12 -16.66 -29.36
CA THR A 87 -20.39 -16.93 -28.69
C THR A 87 -20.34 -16.43 -27.26
N TYR A 88 -21.36 -15.69 -26.84
CA TYR A 88 -21.41 -15.12 -25.48
C TYR A 88 -21.49 -16.20 -24.39
N PRO A 89 -20.70 -16.09 -23.29
CA PRO A 89 -19.64 -15.11 -23.07
C PRO A 89 -18.42 -15.40 -23.95
N ALA A 90 -18.07 -14.46 -24.82
CA ALA A 90 -16.98 -14.62 -25.76
C ALA A 90 -15.68 -14.17 -25.08
N PRO A 91 -14.62 -14.99 -25.09
CA PRO A 91 -13.34 -14.54 -24.57
C PRO A 91 -12.81 -13.38 -25.43
N ALA A 92 -11.99 -12.51 -24.84
CA ALA A 92 -11.24 -11.49 -25.57
C ALA A 92 -10.11 -12.14 -26.40
N LEU A 93 -9.41 -13.11 -25.80
CA LEU A 93 -8.40 -13.95 -26.44
C LEU A 93 -8.68 -15.41 -26.13
N GLY A 94 -8.41 -16.31 -27.07
CA GLY A 94 -8.35 -17.72 -26.74
C GLY A 94 -7.72 -18.58 -27.80
N GLY A 95 -7.42 -19.82 -27.42
CA GLY A 95 -6.88 -20.83 -28.31
C GLY A 95 -6.95 -22.20 -27.68
N ARG A 96 -6.74 -23.23 -28.51
CA ARG A 96 -6.54 -24.60 -28.04
C ARG A 96 -5.32 -25.25 -28.68
N ALA A 97 -4.78 -26.24 -27.98
CA ALA A 97 -3.79 -27.18 -28.47
C ALA A 97 -4.06 -28.57 -27.88
N TYR A 98 -3.29 -29.56 -28.31
CA TYR A 98 -3.40 -30.92 -27.79
C TYR A 98 -2.09 -31.30 -27.10
N TYR A 99 -2.23 -31.90 -25.93
CA TYR A 99 -1.16 -32.59 -25.21
C TYR A 99 -1.14 -34.05 -25.64
N HIS A 100 0.04 -34.57 -25.90
CA HIS A 100 0.29 -35.99 -26.10
C HIS A 100 1.09 -36.57 -24.93
N PRO A 101 0.87 -37.83 -24.54
CA PRO A 101 1.62 -38.45 -23.46
C PRO A 101 3.13 -38.37 -23.66
N GLY A 102 3.83 -37.70 -22.74
CA GLY A 102 5.27 -37.50 -22.79
C GLY A 102 5.72 -36.12 -23.27
N ASP A 103 4.79 -35.25 -23.69
CA ASP A 103 5.11 -33.86 -24.02
C ASP A 103 5.62 -33.11 -22.78
N SER A 104 6.76 -32.43 -22.94
CA SER A 104 7.30 -31.56 -21.89
C SER A 104 6.72 -30.15 -21.92
N GLU A 105 6.08 -29.74 -23.03
CA GLU A 105 5.49 -28.42 -23.24
C GLU A 105 4.32 -28.52 -24.24
N VAL A 106 3.23 -27.77 -23.98
CA VAL A 106 2.12 -27.59 -24.92
C VAL A 106 2.02 -26.11 -25.30
N ARG A 107 2.09 -25.81 -26.60
CA ARG A 107 2.02 -24.42 -27.10
C ARG A 107 0.63 -24.10 -27.61
N VAL A 108 -0.07 -23.22 -26.88
CA VAL A 108 -1.39 -22.72 -27.28
C VAL A 108 -1.24 -21.38 -27.99
N VAL A 109 -1.69 -21.31 -29.26
CA VAL A 109 -1.73 -20.06 -30.03
C VAL A 109 -3.03 -19.34 -29.72
N LEU A 110 -2.93 -18.14 -29.15
CA LEU A 110 -4.10 -17.31 -28.83
C LEU A 110 -4.44 -16.39 -30.00
N GLY A 111 -5.69 -16.42 -30.44
CA GLY A 111 -6.24 -15.44 -31.37
C GLY A 111 -7.19 -14.47 -30.68
N CYS A 112 -7.29 -13.26 -31.23
CA CYS A 112 -8.29 -12.29 -30.83
C CYS A 112 -9.65 -12.66 -31.38
N THR A 113 -10.60 -12.91 -30.49
CA THR A 113 -12.02 -13.09 -30.84
C THR A 113 -12.77 -11.77 -30.77
N ASP A 114 -12.31 -10.84 -29.94
CA ASP A 114 -12.89 -9.50 -29.81
C ASP A 114 -11.78 -8.46 -29.56
N LEU A 115 -11.41 -7.72 -30.63
CA LEU A 115 -10.41 -6.65 -30.55
C LEU A 115 -10.93 -5.44 -29.76
N SER A 116 -12.23 -5.18 -29.77
CA SER A 116 -12.84 -4.12 -28.95
C SER A 116 -12.77 -4.46 -27.47
N ALA A 117 -13.01 -5.72 -27.09
CA ALA A 117 -12.81 -6.14 -25.70
C ALA A 117 -11.36 -5.92 -25.23
N ILE A 118 -10.36 -6.13 -26.07
CA ILE A 118 -8.95 -5.90 -25.68
C ILE A 118 -8.62 -4.39 -25.59
N ASN A 119 -9.07 -3.60 -26.57
CA ASN A 119 -8.65 -2.21 -26.70
C ASN A 119 -9.51 -1.22 -25.89
N GLU A 120 -10.81 -1.48 -25.83
CA GLU A 120 -11.83 -0.54 -25.35
C GLU A 120 -12.34 -0.90 -23.96
N ASP A 121 -12.40 -2.19 -23.59
CA ASP A 121 -12.88 -2.62 -22.27
C ASP A 121 -11.82 -2.32 -21.19
N PRO A 122 -12.10 -1.42 -20.22
CA PRO A 122 -11.18 -1.13 -19.13
C PRO A 122 -10.86 -2.37 -18.28
N SER A 123 -11.74 -3.38 -18.28
CA SER A 123 -11.54 -4.64 -17.54
C SER A 123 -10.61 -5.64 -18.23
N CYS A 124 -10.23 -5.40 -19.49
CA CYS A 124 -9.18 -6.13 -20.21
C CYS A 124 -7.81 -5.42 -20.14
N LYS A 125 -7.77 -4.17 -19.69
CA LYS A 125 -6.50 -3.50 -19.39
C LYS A 125 -5.98 -4.10 -18.09
N ALA A 126 -4.68 -4.41 -18.05
CA ALA A 126 -4.04 -4.72 -16.77
C ALA A 126 -4.38 -3.58 -15.82
N LYS A 127 -4.83 -3.92 -14.61
CA LYS A 127 -5.12 -2.91 -13.58
C LYS A 127 -3.82 -2.15 -13.39
N VAL A 128 -3.74 -0.92 -13.92
CA VAL A 128 -2.57 -0.07 -13.74
C VAL A 128 -2.51 0.14 -12.23
N GLY A 129 -1.45 -0.37 -11.61
CA GLY A 129 -1.28 -0.22 -10.18
C GLY A 129 -1.39 1.26 -9.83
N THR A 130 -1.96 1.58 -8.67
CA THR A 130 -1.90 2.95 -8.18
C THR A 130 -0.44 3.28 -7.92
N GLU A 131 0.11 4.25 -8.66
CA GLU A 131 1.44 4.75 -8.37
C GLU A 131 1.40 5.49 -7.04
N ILE A 132 2.20 5.00 -6.11
CA ILE A 132 2.50 5.67 -4.86
C ILE A 132 3.84 6.33 -5.01
N SER A 133 3.91 7.60 -4.67
CA SER A 133 5.18 8.28 -4.50
C SER A 133 5.26 8.89 -3.12
N ALA A 134 6.46 8.93 -2.55
CA ALA A 134 6.69 9.46 -1.22
C ALA A 134 7.93 10.35 -1.18
N THR A 135 7.89 11.33 -0.30
CA THR A 135 9.05 12.13 0.12
C THR A 135 9.24 12.02 1.62
N VAL A 136 10.47 12.13 2.07
CA VAL A 136 10.82 12.09 3.50
C VAL A 136 11.50 13.39 3.88
N THR A 137 11.03 14.01 4.96
CA THR A 137 11.59 15.24 5.53
C THR A 137 12.13 14.95 6.93
N ASP A 138 13.24 15.57 7.31
CA ASP A 138 13.71 15.49 8.69
C ASP A 138 12.70 16.15 9.65
N PHE A 139 12.31 15.43 10.70
CA PHE A 139 11.30 15.91 11.63
C PHE A 139 11.80 17.10 12.45
N MET A 140 13.07 17.24 12.78
CA MET A 140 13.49 18.38 13.60
C MET A 140 13.83 19.59 12.75
N THR A 141 14.54 19.38 11.63
CA THR A 141 15.05 20.49 10.80
C THR A 141 14.09 20.94 9.71
N ARG A 142 13.07 20.13 9.39
CA ARG A 142 12.12 20.35 8.28
C ARG A 142 12.79 20.42 6.90
N GLN A 143 14.01 19.92 6.78
CA GLN A 143 14.73 19.82 5.51
C GLN A 143 14.40 18.49 4.82
N PRO A 144 14.20 18.48 3.49
CA PRO A 144 14.03 17.24 2.75
C PRO A 144 15.30 16.37 2.87
N VAL A 145 15.11 15.05 2.84
CA VAL A 145 16.24 14.13 2.66
C VAL A 145 16.72 14.25 1.22
N LEU A 146 18.02 14.47 1.03
CA LEU A 146 18.66 14.62 -0.28
C LEU A 146 19.44 13.35 -0.65
N ASP A 147 19.67 13.15 -1.96
CA ASP A 147 20.36 11.97 -2.54
C ASP A 147 21.88 11.94 -2.19
N ASP A 148 22.44 13.07 -1.76
CA ASP A 148 23.86 13.22 -1.40
C ASP A 148 24.16 12.91 0.08
N GLN A 149 23.13 12.66 0.88
CA GLN A 149 23.24 12.36 2.31
C GLN A 149 23.34 10.84 2.52
N GLU A 150 24.04 10.43 3.59
CA GLU A 150 23.91 9.07 4.17
C GLU A 150 22.43 8.62 4.31
N GLY A 151 21.48 9.58 4.33
CA GLY A 151 20.05 9.41 4.39
C GLY A 151 19.41 8.44 3.38
N ALA A 152 19.80 8.43 2.10
CA ALA A 152 19.11 7.60 1.10
C ALA A 152 19.29 6.11 1.35
N HIS A 153 20.51 5.71 1.72
CA HIS A 153 20.90 4.31 1.90
C HIS A 153 20.58 3.77 3.29
N ILE A 154 20.34 4.67 4.27
CA ILE A 154 20.00 4.27 5.64
C ILE A 154 18.50 4.23 5.88
N LEU A 155 17.63 4.54 4.91
CA LEU A 155 16.19 4.55 5.12
C LEU A 155 15.50 3.39 4.40
N ARG A 156 14.71 2.61 5.16
CA ARG A 156 13.61 1.80 4.62
C ARG A 156 12.37 2.68 4.62
N VAL A 157 11.72 2.81 3.46
CA VAL A 157 10.45 3.52 3.33
C VAL A 157 9.41 2.53 2.83
N ALA A 158 8.33 2.36 3.57
CA ALA A 158 7.24 1.45 3.22
C ALA A 158 5.88 2.11 3.44
N VAL A 159 4.84 1.57 2.81
CA VAL A 159 3.45 2.02 3.01
C VAL A 159 2.58 0.89 3.52
N GLY A 160 1.64 1.23 4.39
CA GLY A 160 0.69 0.28 4.93
C GLY A 160 -0.49 0.99 5.58
N GLU A 161 -1.44 0.20 6.07
CA GLU A 161 -2.58 0.68 6.85
C GLU A 161 -2.58 -0.07 8.18
N PRO A 162 -2.49 0.63 9.33
CA PRO A 162 -2.63 0.02 10.64
C PRO A 162 -4.00 -0.65 10.77
N ARG A 163 -4.01 -1.85 11.33
CA ARG A 163 -5.22 -2.64 11.58
C ARG A 163 -5.35 -2.94 13.06
N GLU A 164 -6.59 -2.98 13.52
CA GLU A 164 -6.89 -3.40 14.88
C GLU A 164 -6.70 -4.92 15.03
N LEU A 165 -5.90 -5.31 16.02
CA LEU A 165 -5.67 -6.68 16.45
C LEU A 165 -5.80 -6.70 17.97
N ASP A 166 -6.81 -7.39 18.51
CA ASP A 166 -7.03 -7.51 19.95
C ASP A 166 -6.99 -6.15 20.69
N THR A 167 -7.69 -5.13 20.17
CA THR A 167 -7.79 -3.74 20.70
C THR A 167 -6.54 -2.86 20.55
N ILE A 168 -5.45 -3.38 19.99
CA ILE A 168 -4.26 -2.58 19.64
C ILE A 168 -4.17 -2.42 18.12
N TYR A 169 -3.70 -1.26 17.67
CA TYR A 169 -3.41 -1.08 16.24
C TYR A 169 -2.00 -1.57 15.94
N VAL A 170 -1.88 -2.40 14.91
CA VAL A 170 -0.61 -2.95 14.44
C VAL A 170 -0.44 -2.66 12.96
N MET A 171 0.79 -2.42 12.54
CA MET A 171 1.14 -2.41 11.12
C MET A 171 2.25 -3.44 10.92
N ASN A 172 1.85 -4.61 10.42
CA ASN A 172 2.71 -5.77 10.33
C ASN A 172 3.60 -5.65 9.08
N PRO A 173 4.93 -5.86 9.16
CA PRO A 173 5.81 -5.73 7.99
C PRO A 173 5.42 -6.58 6.77
N VAL A 174 4.74 -7.72 6.97
CA VAL A 174 4.22 -8.56 5.87
C VAL A 174 3.06 -7.90 5.10
N ASP A 175 2.38 -6.95 5.75
CA ASP A 175 1.32 -6.14 5.18
C ASP A 175 1.85 -4.77 4.72
N GLU A 176 3.15 -4.51 4.79
CA GLU A 176 3.75 -3.28 4.27
C GLU A 176 4.22 -3.49 2.81
N ILE A 177 4.19 -2.41 2.04
CA ILE A 177 4.75 -2.37 0.67
C ILE A 177 5.97 -1.47 0.70
N GLU A 178 7.15 -2.05 0.54
CA GLU A 178 8.39 -1.28 0.48
C GLU A 178 8.46 -0.46 -0.81
N LEU A 179 8.80 0.82 -0.68
CA LEU A 179 8.96 1.75 -1.78
C LEU A 179 10.42 1.78 -2.24
N SER A 180 10.63 1.80 -3.55
CA SER A 180 11.97 1.88 -4.15
C SER A 180 12.41 3.32 -4.32
N VAL A 181 13.69 3.62 -4.07
CA VAL A 181 14.27 4.95 -4.32
C VAL A 181 14.21 5.29 -5.81
N VAL A 182 13.73 6.49 -6.14
CA VAL A 182 13.72 7.06 -7.49
C VAL A 182 15.04 7.79 -7.71
N LYS A 183 15.96 7.16 -8.45
CA LYS A 183 17.30 7.71 -8.71
C LYS A 183 17.23 9.05 -9.45
N GLY A 184 18.08 10.00 -9.05
CA GLY A 184 18.18 11.32 -9.69
C GLY A 184 17.00 12.25 -9.40
N SER A 185 16.24 11.98 -8.34
CA SER A 185 15.20 12.89 -7.83
C SER A 185 15.79 13.89 -6.83
N ASP A 186 15.37 15.15 -6.94
CA ASP A 186 15.70 16.21 -5.97
C ASP A 186 14.43 17.03 -5.66
N PRO A 187 13.86 16.96 -4.43
CA PRO A 187 14.34 16.15 -3.30
C PRO A 187 14.22 14.64 -3.56
N LEU A 188 14.86 13.82 -2.71
CA LEU A 188 14.83 12.38 -2.83
C LEU A 188 13.40 11.84 -2.72
N ARG A 189 13.03 10.95 -3.65
CA ARG A 189 11.70 10.32 -3.74
C ARG A 189 11.79 8.81 -3.68
N TRP A 190 10.72 8.20 -3.17
CA TRP A 190 10.46 6.77 -3.23
C TRP A 190 9.18 6.51 -3.99
N SER A 191 9.07 5.39 -4.70
CA SER A 191 7.84 4.99 -5.35
C SER A 191 7.64 3.48 -5.44
N ALA A 192 6.38 3.09 -5.59
CA ALA A 192 5.98 1.74 -5.95
C ALA A 192 4.66 1.81 -6.71
N GLU A 193 4.43 0.83 -7.59
CA GLU A 193 3.10 0.56 -8.12
C GLU A 193 2.44 -0.48 -7.23
N ILE A 194 1.23 -0.20 -6.76
CA ILE A 194 0.50 -1.11 -5.89
C ILE A 194 -0.82 -1.54 -6.52
N ASP A 195 -1.20 -2.80 -6.32
CA ASP A 195 -2.51 -3.35 -6.66
C ASP A 195 -3.49 -3.33 -5.47
N ARG A 196 -3.02 -2.82 -4.33
CA ARG A 196 -3.74 -2.75 -3.07
C ARG A 196 -4.58 -1.48 -2.95
N VAL A 197 -5.76 -1.64 -2.35
CA VAL A 197 -6.64 -0.53 -1.94
C VAL A 197 -6.52 -0.37 -0.43
N PHE A 198 -6.32 0.85 0.03
CA PHE A 198 -6.38 1.22 1.44
C PHE A 198 -7.83 1.57 1.81
N ASP A 199 -8.30 1.16 3.00
CA ASP A 199 -9.69 1.35 3.42
C ASP A 199 -9.98 2.80 3.82
N LYS A 200 -9.27 3.28 4.85
CA LYS A 200 -9.47 4.62 5.43
C LYS A 200 -8.19 5.44 5.45
N HIS A 201 -7.08 4.77 5.74
CA HIS A 201 -5.81 5.43 5.99
C HIS A 201 -4.69 4.80 5.19
N VAL A 202 -3.74 5.65 4.79
CA VAL A 202 -2.45 5.21 4.29
C VAL A 202 -1.36 5.86 5.12
N CYS A 203 -0.47 5.04 5.65
CA CYS A 203 0.63 5.44 6.50
C CYS A 203 1.96 5.15 5.79
N LEU A 204 2.84 6.14 5.78
CA LEU A 204 4.24 5.94 5.40
C LEU A 204 5.03 5.52 6.64
N ASP A 205 5.61 4.33 6.61
CA ASP A 205 6.62 3.86 7.57
C ASP A 205 8.01 4.26 7.10
N VAL A 206 8.71 5.03 7.93
CA VAL A 206 10.09 5.42 7.72
C VAL A 206 10.93 4.82 8.84
N LEU A 207 11.84 3.91 8.49
CA LEU A 207 12.80 3.32 9.41
C LEU A 207 14.23 3.68 9.01
N GLU A 208 14.98 4.25 9.93
CA GLU A 208 16.44 4.37 9.81
C GLU A 208 17.11 3.03 10.15
N PHE A 209 18.02 2.54 9.31
CA PHE A 209 18.80 1.33 9.57
C PHE A 209 19.82 1.59 10.69
N GLY A 210 19.88 0.67 11.65
CA GLY A 210 20.82 0.76 12.77
C GLY A 210 20.34 -0.03 13.98
N SER A 211 21.11 0.02 15.07
CA SER A 211 20.69 -0.53 16.36
C SER A 211 19.74 0.44 17.07
N GLU A 212 18.73 -0.11 17.77
CA GLU A 212 17.77 0.65 18.59
C GLU A 212 17.00 1.69 17.77
N VAL A 213 16.51 1.28 16.60
CA VAL A 213 15.74 2.13 15.70
C VAL A 213 14.26 1.86 15.89
N THR A 214 13.46 2.92 15.92
CA THR A 214 12.01 2.83 16.04
C THR A 214 11.40 3.35 14.75
N PRO A 215 10.50 2.58 14.10
CA PRO A 215 9.88 3.02 12.87
C PRO A 215 8.90 4.16 13.14
N VAL A 216 8.83 5.07 12.17
CA VAL A 216 8.12 6.32 12.29
C VAL A 216 7.00 6.37 11.26
N LEU A 217 5.77 6.55 11.72
CA LEU A 217 4.58 6.58 10.87
C LEU A 217 4.10 8.00 10.62
N LYS A 218 3.75 8.29 9.38
CA LYS A 218 2.93 9.45 9.03
C LYS A 218 1.73 9.01 8.22
N CYS A 219 0.53 9.25 8.74
CA CYS A 219 -0.72 8.79 8.15
C CYS A 219 -1.55 9.94 7.55
N THR A 220 -2.29 9.62 6.49
CA THR A 220 -3.28 10.49 5.84
C THR A 220 -4.56 9.71 5.53
N THR A 221 -5.68 10.42 5.35
CA THR A 221 -6.92 9.83 4.82
C THR A 221 -6.78 9.55 3.32
N VAL A 222 -7.46 8.50 2.86
CA VAL A 222 -7.52 8.12 1.45
C VAL A 222 -8.71 8.85 0.83
N GLU A 223 -8.55 10.15 0.58
CA GLU A 223 -9.59 10.97 -0.09
C GLU A 223 -9.23 11.08 -1.59
N ASP A 224 -9.86 10.20 -2.37
CA ASP A 224 -9.91 10.10 -3.85
C ASP A 224 -8.67 9.64 -4.65
N ALA A 225 -8.93 8.57 -5.41
CA ALA A 225 -7.98 7.74 -6.15
C ALA A 225 -7.49 8.42 -7.44
N GLY A 226 -6.21 8.80 -7.44
CA GLY A 226 -5.48 9.14 -8.67
C GLY A 226 -4.00 8.86 -8.51
N GLN A 227 -3.37 9.50 -7.52
CA GLN A 227 -1.98 9.27 -7.13
C GLN A 227 -1.85 9.53 -5.63
N LEU A 228 -1.24 8.60 -4.90
CA LEU A 228 -0.93 8.78 -3.49
C LEU A 228 0.46 9.40 -3.38
N ASN A 229 0.50 10.73 -3.26
CA ASN A 229 1.73 11.47 -3.00
C ASN A 229 1.89 11.66 -1.49
N LEU A 230 2.54 10.69 -0.86
CA LEU A 230 2.71 10.64 0.58
C LEU A 230 3.90 11.48 1.04
N ARG A 231 3.80 11.94 2.28
CA ARG A 231 4.89 12.64 2.98
C ARG A 231 5.11 11.95 4.29
N GLY A 232 6.33 11.51 4.53
CA GLY A 232 6.74 11.04 5.84
C GLY A 232 7.85 11.87 6.42
N PHE A 233 8.25 11.44 7.61
CA PHE A 233 9.25 12.14 8.39
C PHE A 233 10.27 11.17 8.93
N ARG A 234 11.54 11.55 8.88
CA ARG A 234 12.61 10.89 9.61
C ARG A 234 12.72 11.54 10.97
N LEU A 235 12.55 10.77 12.04
CA LEU A 235 12.92 11.20 13.40
C LEU A 235 14.28 10.58 13.72
N ARG A 236 15.31 11.40 13.92
CA ARG A 236 16.65 10.87 14.22
C ARG A 236 16.62 10.19 15.58
N ARG A 237 17.43 9.12 15.72
CA ARG A 237 17.57 8.39 16.99
C ARG A 237 17.89 9.30 18.19
N LYS A 238 18.73 10.32 17.98
CA LYS A 238 19.08 11.29 19.02
C LYS A 238 17.85 12.06 19.51
N ASP A 239 17.05 12.57 18.57
CA ASP A 239 15.88 13.40 18.88
C ASP A 239 14.80 12.56 19.57
N LEU A 240 14.58 11.32 19.11
CA LEU A 240 13.70 10.37 19.80
C LEU A 240 14.19 10.13 21.22
N ARG A 241 15.47 9.81 21.43
CA ARG A 241 16.04 9.55 22.76
C ARG A 241 15.87 10.74 23.71
N ASP A 242 16.06 11.97 23.23
CA ASP A 242 15.88 13.17 24.04
C ASP A 242 14.40 13.28 24.51
N ILE A 243 13.43 12.96 23.63
CA ILE A 243 12.00 12.91 23.98
C ILE A 243 11.66 11.76 24.95
N LEU A 244 12.18 10.55 24.73
CA LEU A 244 11.96 9.41 25.64
C LEU A 244 12.57 9.67 27.02
N THR A 245 13.70 10.37 27.08
CA THR A 245 14.31 10.82 28.34
C THR A 245 13.40 11.81 29.07
N ALA A 246 12.72 12.70 28.35
CA ALA A 246 11.75 13.61 28.93
C ALA A 246 10.54 12.87 29.54
N LEU A 247 10.07 11.81 28.88
CA LEU A 247 9.01 10.93 29.39
C LEU A 247 9.46 10.19 30.65
N ASP A 248 10.65 9.59 30.64
CA ASP A 248 11.21 8.87 31.79
C ASP A 248 11.39 9.79 33.02
N ASN A 249 11.91 11.00 32.81
CA ASN A 249 12.03 12.01 33.86
C ASN A 249 10.69 12.43 34.48
N ALA A 250 9.59 12.30 33.72
CA ALA A 250 8.23 12.55 34.19
C ALA A 250 7.57 11.31 34.83
N ASN A 251 8.29 10.20 35.00
CA ASN A 251 7.80 8.89 35.41
C ASN A 251 6.72 8.31 34.46
N ILE A 252 6.82 8.63 33.17
CA ILE A 252 6.00 8.06 32.10
C ILE A 252 6.82 6.97 31.41
N LYS A 253 6.23 5.79 31.14
CA LYS A 253 6.91 4.66 30.49
C LYS A 253 7.62 5.18 29.22
N PRO A 254 8.96 5.02 29.11
CA PRO A 254 9.75 5.73 28.10
C PRO A 254 9.30 5.39 26.67
N PHE A 255 8.95 4.13 26.39
CA PHE A 255 8.30 3.74 25.14
C PHE A 255 7.14 2.76 25.42
N PRO A 256 5.86 3.16 25.22
CA PRO A 256 4.73 2.26 25.39
C PRO A 256 4.71 1.15 24.32
N ASP A 257 4.30 -0.07 24.69
CA ASP A 257 4.28 -1.22 23.76
C ASP A 257 3.27 -0.98 22.63
N ASP A 258 2.14 -0.36 22.96
CA ASP A 258 1.08 0.07 22.05
C ASP A 258 1.51 1.21 21.10
N GLY A 259 2.67 1.82 21.31
CA GLY A 259 3.20 2.92 20.50
C GLY A 259 3.06 4.30 21.14
N LEU A 260 3.54 5.32 20.42
CA LEU A 260 3.66 6.69 20.90
C LEU A 260 3.26 7.69 19.82
N THR A 261 2.53 8.76 20.17
CA THR A 261 2.32 9.89 19.26
C THR A 261 3.24 11.05 19.64
N ILE A 262 4.02 11.54 18.68
CA ILE A 262 4.82 12.76 18.82
C ILE A 262 4.33 13.77 17.79
N GLY A 263 4.05 14.98 18.24
CA GLY A 263 3.58 16.05 17.38
C GLY A 263 4.39 17.32 17.47
N ILE A 264 4.24 18.17 16.45
CA ILE A 264 4.72 19.54 16.47
C ILE A 264 3.63 20.52 16.03
N VAL A 265 3.58 21.69 16.65
CA VAL A 265 2.86 22.85 16.13
C VAL A 265 3.88 23.77 15.45
N LEU A 266 3.60 24.13 14.20
CA LEU A 266 4.47 24.99 13.41
C LEU A 266 3.90 26.40 13.28
N ASP A 267 4.79 27.39 13.17
CA ASP A 267 4.45 28.75 12.81
C ASP A 267 4.50 28.97 11.29
N GLN A 268 4.31 30.23 10.84
CA GLN A 268 4.34 30.59 9.41
C GLN A 268 5.73 30.43 8.76
N THR A 269 6.77 30.27 9.56
CA THR A 269 8.16 30.06 9.12
C THR A 269 8.61 28.61 9.23
N SER A 270 7.67 27.69 9.49
CA SER A 270 7.95 26.26 9.72
C SER A 270 8.85 25.98 10.93
N GLN A 271 8.84 26.88 11.93
CA GLN A 271 9.50 26.70 13.22
C GLN A 271 8.49 26.27 14.28
N GLY A 272 8.98 25.72 15.40
CA GLY A 272 8.14 25.37 16.54
C GLY A 272 7.38 26.59 17.09
N ALA A 273 6.06 26.48 17.21
CA ALA A 273 5.21 27.58 17.65
C ALA A 273 4.86 27.45 19.15
N PRO A 274 5.22 28.44 19.98
CA PRO A 274 4.84 28.47 21.40
C PRO A 274 3.38 28.89 21.61
N ASP A 275 2.87 28.64 22.81
CA ASP A 275 1.58 29.11 23.33
C ASP A 275 0.32 28.55 22.63
N TYR A 276 0.43 27.40 21.97
CA TYR A 276 -0.70 26.66 21.41
C TYR A 276 -1.17 25.55 22.35
N GLU A 277 -2.48 25.45 22.53
CA GLU A 277 -3.14 24.31 23.17
C GLU A 277 -3.56 23.32 22.09
N VAL A 278 -3.04 22.10 22.14
CA VAL A 278 -3.39 21.01 21.22
C VAL A 278 -4.57 20.23 21.81
N ARG A 279 -5.54 19.92 20.94
CA ARG A 279 -6.75 19.18 21.25
C ARG A 279 -6.84 17.93 20.38
N THR A 280 -7.47 16.91 20.95
CA THR A 280 -7.89 15.69 20.26
C THR A 280 -9.41 15.73 20.08
N ASP A 281 -9.91 15.08 19.02
CA ASP A 281 -11.34 14.84 18.81
C ASP A 281 -11.85 13.57 19.50
N GLU A 282 -10.93 12.70 19.93
CA GLU A 282 -11.19 11.46 20.67
C GLU A 282 -10.51 11.49 22.05
N GLU A 283 -10.67 10.39 22.80
CA GLU A 283 -9.99 10.18 24.08
C GLU A 283 -8.47 10.21 23.90
N GLY A 284 -7.78 11.08 24.64
CA GLY A 284 -6.33 11.19 24.59
C GLY A 284 -5.85 12.38 25.40
N THR A 285 -4.70 12.23 26.05
CA THR A 285 -4.04 13.30 26.77
C THR A 285 -2.85 13.82 25.97
N VAL A 286 -2.63 15.14 26.07
CA VAL A 286 -1.48 15.80 25.44
C VAL A 286 -0.58 16.36 26.52
N THR A 287 0.70 16.00 26.46
CA THR A 287 1.75 16.57 27.30
C THR A 287 2.74 17.33 26.42
N TYR A 288 3.26 18.46 26.91
CA TYR A 288 4.13 19.32 26.14
C TYR A 288 5.59 19.18 26.55
N LEU A 289 6.48 19.28 25.57
CA LEU A 289 7.91 19.35 25.81
C LEU A 289 8.27 20.80 26.14
N SER A 290 8.61 21.08 27.39
CA SER A 290 8.93 22.44 27.89
C SER A 290 10.42 22.79 27.75
N GLY A 291 11.27 21.78 27.55
CA GLY A 291 12.70 21.88 27.29
C GLY A 291 13.23 20.54 26.75
N PRO A 292 14.53 20.42 26.42
CA PRO A 292 15.08 19.24 25.72
C PRO A 292 14.76 17.89 26.39
N THR A 293 14.62 17.86 27.71
CA THR A 293 14.38 16.64 28.50
C THR A 293 13.33 16.83 29.59
N THR A 294 12.42 17.78 29.44
CA THR A 294 11.44 18.15 30.49
C THR A 294 10.04 18.30 29.93
N LEU A 295 9.11 17.51 30.46
CA LEU A 295 7.70 17.62 30.18
C LEU A 295 7.02 18.60 31.15
N GLY A 296 6.06 19.38 30.64
CA GLY A 296 5.28 20.27 31.47
C GLY A 296 4.60 21.38 30.67
N GLY A 297 3.78 22.16 31.38
CA GLY A 297 2.97 23.23 30.80
C GLY A 297 1.61 22.76 30.29
N THR A 298 0.77 23.72 29.93
CA THR A 298 -0.57 23.49 29.36
C THR A 298 -0.63 23.84 27.87
N ARG A 299 0.50 24.29 27.30
CA ARG A 299 0.64 24.77 25.93
C ARG A 299 2.05 24.45 25.42
N THR A 300 2.22 24.49 24.10
CA THR A 300 3.52 24.29 23.46
C THR A 300 4.55 25.32 23.90
N SER A 301 5.81 24.87 24.03
CA SER A 301 6.98 25.74 24.18
C SER A 301 7.48 26.22 22.80
N THR A 302 8.63 26.91 22.76
CA THR A 302 9.29 27.30 21.51
C THR A 302 9.68 26.13 20.61
N SER A 303 9.73 24.90 21.13
CA SER A 303 9.92 23.71 20.29
C SER A 303 8.66 23.35 19.49
N GLY A 304 7.48 23.79 19.93
CA GLY A 304 6.20 23.36 19.38
C GLY A 304 5.85 21.90 19.67
N ILE A 305 6.71 21.14 20.38
CA ILE A 305 6.58 19.68 20.50
C ILE A 305 5.58 19.30 21.59
N PHE A 306 4.76 18.30 21.25
CA PHE A 306 3.85 17.64 22.17
C PHE A 306 3.89 16.12 21.99
N VAL A 307 3.40 15.40 22.99
CA VAL A 307 3.38 13.94 23.04
C VAL A 307 2.03 13.47 23.56
N SER A 308 1.53 12.37 23.02
CA SER A 308 0.40 11.62 23.55
C SER A 308 0.74 10.14 23.65
N THR A 309 0.43 9.52 24.79
CA THR A 309 0.78 8.13 25.11
C THR A 309 -0.44 7.22 25.20
N ASP A 310 -1.63 7.76 25.00
CA ASP A 310 -2.93 7.12 25.23
C ASP A 310 -3.93 7.30 24.08
N ALA A 311 -3.72 8.27 23.18
CA ALA A 311 -4.61 8.48 22.03
C ALA A 311 -4.70 7.23 21.12
N PRO A 312 -5.90 6.70 20.83
CA PRO A 312 -6.08 5.61 19.89
C PRO A 312 -5.67 6.01 18.48
N PHE A 313 -5.33 5.04 17.63
CA PHE A 313 -5.04 5.32 16.23
C PHE A 313 -6.29 5.87 15.52
N GLY A 314 -6.09 6.90 14.70
CA GLY A 314 -7.18 7.58 13.99
C GLY A 314 -7.56 8.92 14.63
N THR A 315 -7.16 9.17 15.88
CA THR A 315 -7.39 10.44 16.57
C THR A 315 -6.82 11.62 15.77
N ARG A 316 -7.65 12.65 15.61
CA ARG A 316 -7.27 13.90 14.95
C ARG A 316 -6.79 14.91 15.97
N PHE A 317 -5.61 15.42 15.71
CA PHE A 317 -4.99 16.49 16.49
C PHE A 317 -5.22 17.82 15.79
N SER A 318 -5.48 18.87 16.57
CA SER A 318 -5.64 20.24 16.09
C SER A 318 -5.25 21.22 17.21
N THR A 319 -5.04 22.50 16.89
CA THR A 319 -4.84 23.51 17.92
C THR A 319 -6.10 24.30 18.22
N ALA A 320 -6.29 24.68 19.48
CA ALA A 320 -7.28 25.67 19.89
C ALA A 320 -6.76 27.11 19.70
N GLY A 321 -7.65 28.04 19.31
CA GLY A 321 -7.36 29.48 19.35
C GLY A 321 -7.71 30.23 18.06
N ALA A 322 -7.28 31.50 17.98
CA ALA A 322 -7.60 32.42 16.89
C ALA A 322 -6.96 32.05 15.54
N ARG A 323 -6.00 31.12 15.53
CA ARG A 323 -5.31 30.62 14.34
C ARG A 323 -5.38 29.09 14.35
N PRO A 324 -6.47 28.47 13.85
CA PRO A 324 -6.56 27.03 13.79
C PRO A 324 -5.44 26.46 12.91
N THR A 325 -4.98 25.26 13.22
CA THR A 325 -4.06 24.51 12.35
C THR A 325 -4.83 23.56 11.44
N VAL A 326 -4.17 23.06 10.40
CA VAL A 326 -4.66 21.90 9.67
C VAL A 326 -4.62 20.69 10.60
N SER A 327 -5.72 19.95 10.66
CA SER A 327 -5.81 18.75 11.48
C SER A 327 -4.97 17.62 10.89
N ALA A 328 -4.35 16.82 11.75
CA ALA A 328 -3.56 15.66 11.34
C ALA A 328 -3.88 14.44 12.21
N ILE A 329 -3.80 13.27 11.59
CA ILE A 329 -4.07 11.98 12.24
C ILE A 329 -2.83 11.50 12.99
N GLY A 330 -3.04 11.00 14.20
CA GLY A 330 -2.04 10.36 15.04
C GLY A 330 -2.58 9.11 15.74
N GLY A 331 -1.97 8.78 16.87
CA GLY A 331 -2.41 7.71 17.76
C GLY A 331 -1.45 6.53 17.86
N LYS A 332 -1.72 5.66 18.83
CA LYS A 332 -0.92 4.48 19.18
C LYS A 332 -0.93 3.42 18.08
N VAL A 333 0.25 3.06 17.56
CA VAL A 333 0.47 1.87 16.72
C VAL A 333 1.63 1.08 17.32
N ALA A 334 1.40 -0.21 17.61
CA ALA A 334 2.29 -1.03 18.41
C ALA A 334 3.72 -1.05 17.84
N GLY A 335 4.70 -0.77 18.70
CA GLY A 335 6.11 -0.73 18.33
C GLY A 335 6.54 0.45 17.42
N LYS A 336 5.66 1.44 17.20
CA LYS A 336 5.91 2.56 16.27
C LYS A 336 5.74 3.93 16.95
N VAL A 337 6.35 4.96 16.35
CA VAL A 337 6.07 6.37 16.67
C VAL A 337 5.22 6.98 15.57
N THR A 338 4.02 7.46 15.89
CA THR A 338 3.16 8.18 14.94
C THR A 338 3.42 9.67 15.03
N LEU A 339 3.70 10.30 13.88
CA LEU A 339 4.02 11.72 13.81
C LEU A 339 2.86 12.61 13.36
N VAL A 340 2.64 13.66 14.14
CA VAL A 340 1.64 14.69 13.89
C VAL A 340 2.34 16.01 13.59
N VAL A 341 1.95 16.68 12.51
CA VAL A 341 2.47 18.01 12.16
C VAL A 341 1.28 18.92 11.95
N LEU A 342 1.21 19.99 12.74
CA LEU A 342 0.09 20.94 12.75
C LEU A 342 0.58 22.28 12.20
N PRO A 343 0.51 22.51 10.88
CA PRO A 343 0.85 23.79 10.27
C PRO A 343 -0.28 24.81 10.46
N PRO A 344 0.01 26.13 10.40
CA PRO A 344 -1.02 27.17 10.45
C PRO A 344 -2.06 27.00 9.33
N ALA A 345 -3.34 27.23 9.61
CA ALA A 345 -4.36 27.27 8.56
C ALA A 345 -4.03 28.33 7.50
N GLY A 346 -4.27 28.00 6.23
CA GLY A 346 -3.97 28.88 5.10
C GLY A 346 -2.49 28.92 4.69
N SER A 347 -1.61 28.20 5.40
CA SER A 347 -0.34 27.78 4.79
C SER A 347 -0.69 26.96 3.55
N PRO A 348 -0.03 27.17 2.40
CA PRO A 348 -0.20 26.26 1.29
C PRO A 348 0.06 24.86 1.84
N SER A 349 -0.95 24.00 1.80
CA SER A 349 -0.70 22.57 1.79
C SER A 349 0.15 22.39 0.55
N SER A 350 1.49 22.46 0.69
CA SER A 350 2.38 22.43 -0.47
C SER A 350 1.94 21.25 -1.33
N PRO A 351 1.72 21.43 -2.64
CA PRO A 351 1.24 20.36 -3.51
C PRO A 351 2.18 19.16 -3.51
#